data_AF-A0A3M1SSR2-F1
#
_entry.id   AF-A0A3M1SSR2-F1
#
_cell.length_a   1.000
_cell.length_b   1.000
_cell.length_c   1.000
_cell.angle_alpha   90.00
_cell.angle_beta   90.00
_cell.angle_gamma   90.00
#
_symmetry.space_group_name_H-M   'P 1'
#
loop_
_entity.id
_entity.type
_entity.pdbx_description
1 polymer ?
#
loop_
_entity_poly.entity_id
_entity_poly.type
_entity_poly.pdbx_seq_one_letter_code
_entity_poly.pdbx_strand_id
1 'polypeptide(L)'
;MRLIVLITCCVVFLIACSTTRNNSEEALQQSNKDNVLVFSNADEALAAGKRYLDENKLEEAIEALKQAIKLNPESADAYFQLGIALSLKRDEEQVKDKLEKMSNSKSTDIRSGKPVILSEADRAFEVAAKLYKKITEREPENAEAFFNLGRAYNKIQMDEEAEKALRQAIKLKPDDSEYQTELGAILIKLAKYEEAIKVLKRAQELDENNLRAGELLERAEAGKQRISFTMKPKTPKPREANMEENTEDMSEGEQLVNNSESSSDKATEDKASSDKPTEFNKKP
;
A
#
# COMPACT_ATOMS: atom_id res chain seq x y z
N MET A 1 15.59 46.39 44.09
CA MET A 1 15.18 45.21 44.90
C MET A 1 13.79 44.67 44.54
N ARG A 2 12.75 45.50 44.33
CA ARG A 2 11.39 45.01 44.03
C ARG A 2 11.23 44.20 42.72
N LEU A 3 12.01 44.51 41.68
CA LEU A 3 11.92 43.82 40.38
C LEU A 3 12.50 42.38 40.42
N ILE A 4 13.56 42.16 41.21
CA ILE A 4 14.22 40.85 41.33
C ILE A 4 13.33 39.86 42.10
N VAL A 5 12.59 40.33 43.11
CA VAL A 5 11.66 39.52 43.91
C VAL A 5 10.43 39.07 43.10
N LEU A 6 9.98 39.89 42.15
CA LEU A 6 8.87 39.55 41.25
C LEU A 6 9.27 38.47 40.23
N ILE A 7 10.48 38.56 39.68
CA ILE A 7 10.99 37.58 38.71
C ILE A 7 11.21 36.22 39.38
N THR A 8 11.75 36.18 40.61
CA THR A 8 11.93 34.91 41.33
C THR A 8 10.61 34.26 41.72
N CYS A 9 9.59 35.04 42.10
CA CYS A 9 8.25 34.50 42.35
C CYS A 9 7.60 33.89 41.10
N CYS A 10 7.73 34.53 39.93
CA CYS A 10 7.19 33.99 38.68
C CYS A 10 7.88 32.68 38.26
N VAL A 11 9.20 32.58 38.41
CA VAL A 11 9.96 31.37 38.05
C VAL A 11 9.59 30.20 38.96
N VAL A 12 9.45 30.43 40.27
CA VAL A 12 9.02 29.39 41.22
C VAL A 12 7.58 28.94 40.93
N PHE A 13 6.70 29.87 40.56
CA PHE A 13 5.32 29.54 40.19
C PHE A 13 5.23 28.73 38.89
N LEU A 14 6.06 29.04 37.89
CA LEU A 14 6.13 28.28 36.63
C LEU A 14 6.71 26.87 36.83
N ILE A 15 7.73 26.72 37.69
CA ILE A 15 8.30 25.41 38.04
C ILE A 15 7.29 24.57 38.84
N ALA A 16 6.53 25.19 39.76
CA ALA A 16 5.47 24.51 40.49
C ALA A 16 4.30 24.09 39.58
N CYS A 17 3.97 24.89 38.56
CA CYS A 17 2.93 24.58 37.59
C CYS A 17 3.36 23.46 36.62
N SER A 18 4.64 23.42 36.22
CA SER A 18 5.16 22.35 35.37
C SER A 18 5.29 21.01 36.11
N THR A 19 5.71 21.02 37.38
CA THR A 19 5.78 19.81 38.21
C THR A 19 4.40 19.26 38.59
N THR A 20 3.42 20.12 38.88
CA THR A 20 2.04 19.66 39.15
C THR A 20 1.37 19.09 37.91
N ARG A 21 1.59 19.67 36.72
CA ARG A 21 1.11 19.12 35.45
C ARG A 21 1.76 17.77 35.12
N ASN A 22 3.08 17.66 35.26
CA ASN A 22 3.79 16.40 35.00
C ASN A 22 3.35 15.28 35.95
N ASN A 23 3.22 15.59 37.25
CA ASN A 23 2.74 14.62 38.24
C ASN A 23 1.27 14.23 38.01
N SER A 24 0.43 15.12 37.45
CA SER A 24 -0.96 14.78 37.12
C SER A 24 -1.07 13.87 35.90
N GLU A 25 -0.22 14.06 34.89
CA GLU A 25 -0.15 13.18 33.71
C GLU A 25 0.43 11.80 34.09
N GLU A 26 1.47 11.75 34.93
CA GLU A 26 2.02 10.51 35.48
C GLU A 26 1.03 9.79 36.39
N ALA A 27 0.26 10.51 37.23
CA ALA A 27 -0.78 9.94 38.07
C ALA A 27 -1.97 9.40 37.27
N LEU A 28 -2.35 10.04 36.16
CA LEU A 28 -3.36 9.51 35.23
C LEU A 28 -2.84 8.28 34.47
N GLN A 29 -1.58 8.28 34.04
CA GLN A 29 -0.94 7.10 33.45
C GLN A 29 -0.86 5.93 34.44
N GLN A 30 -0.55 6.20 35.71
CA GLN A 30 -0.47 5.21 36.77
C GLN A 30 -1.88 4.70 37.16
N SER A 31 -2.87 5.59 37.27
CA SER A 31 -4.27 5.23 37.52
C SER A 31 -4.89 4.39 36.39
N ASN A 32 -4.47 4.59 35.14
CA ASN A 32 -4.88 3.75 34.00
C ASN A 32 -4.20 2.36 34.02
N LYS A 33 -3.00 2.23 34.61
CA LYS A 33 -2.33 0.92 34.81
C LYS A 33 -3.03 0.05 35.85
N ASP A 34 -3.65 0.64 36.85
CA ASP A 34 -4.28 -0.10 37.94
C ASP A 34 -5.70 -0.58 37.61
N ASN A 35 -6.28 -0.15 36.47
CA ASN A 35 -7.60 -0.58 35.99
C ASN A 35 -7.51 -1.35 34.66
N VAL A 36 -6.40 -2.03 34.41
CA VAL A 36 -6.26 -2.93 33.25
C VAL A 36 -7.21 -4.09 33.44
N LEU A 37 -8.28 -4.10 32.64
CA LEU A 37 -9.26 -5.16 32.63
C LEU A 37 -8.56 -6.47 32.23
N VAL A 38 -8.55 -7.45 33.14
CA VAL A 38 -7.92 -8.75 32.93
C VAL A 38 -8.97 -9.71 32.39
N PHE A 39 -8.73 -10.25 31.20
CA PHE A 39 -9.64 -11.19 30.56
C PHE A 39 -9.34 -12.63 30.96
N SER A 40 -10.40 -13.42 31.13
CA SER A 40 -10.30 -14.84 31.50
C SER A 40 -10.21 -15.77 30.28
N ASN A 41 -10.67 -15.30 29.11
CA ASN A 41 -10.72 -16.07 27.88
C ASN A 41 -10.29 -15.21 26.69
N ALA A 42 -9.72 -15.85 25.67
CA ALA A 42 -9.13 -15.18 24.52
C ALA A 42 -10.17 -14.47 23.65
N ASP A 43 -11.36 -15.04 23.52
CA ASP A 43 -12.42 -14.51 22.65
C ASP A 43 -13.03 -13.23 23.21
N GLU A 44 -13.22 -13.13 24.53
CA GLU A 44 -13.64 -11.93 25.24
C GLU A 44 -12.58 -10.84 25.15
N ALA A 45 -11.30 -11.19 25.32
CA ALA A 45 -10.19 -10.26 25.14
C ALA A 45 -10.15 -9.72 23.70
N LEU A 46 -10.33 -10.59 22.71
CA LEU A 46 -10.39 -10.22 21.29
C LEU A 46 -11.60 -9.33 21.00
N ALA A 47 -12.78 -9.68 21.50
CA ALA A 47 -14.00 -8.91 21.32
C ALA A 47 -13.89 -7.51 21.95
N ALA A 48 -13.31 -7.42 23.16
CA ALA A 48 -13.03 -6.14 23.79
C ALA A 48 -12.00 -5.33 23.00
N GLY A 49 -10.96 -5.98 22.48
CA GLY A 49 -9.97 -5.33 21.60
C GLY A 49 -10.60 -4.74 20.34
N LYS A 50 -11.48 -5.48 19.66
CA LYS A 50 -12.25 -4.99 18.50
C LYS A 50 -13.15 -3.80 18.89
N ARG A 51 -13.89 -3.91 19.99
CA ARG A 51 -14.74 -2.80 20.49
C ARG A 51 -13.93 -1.54 20.82
N TYR A 52 -12.78 -1.68 21.46
CA TYR A 52 -11.92 -0.53 21.76
C TYR A 52 -11.35 0.11 20.49
N LEU A 53 -11.08 -0.65 19.43
CA LEU A 53 -10.73 -0.10 18.12
C LEU A 53 -11.86 0.74 17.54
N ASP A 54 -13.10 0.24 17.59
CA ASP A 54 -14.28 0.96 17.11
C ASP A 54 -14.52 2.27 17.88
N GLU A 55 -14.15 2.29 19.17
CA GLU A 55 -14.20 3.47 20.04
C GLU A 55 -12.96 4.40 19.92
N ASN A 56 -12.00 4.07 19.05
CA ASN A 56 -10.68 4.72 18.92
C ASN A 56 -9.88 4.81 20.24
N LYS A 57 -10.05 3.84 21.13
CA LYS A 57 -9.29 3.68 22.38
C LYS A 57 -8.09 2.76 22.13
N LEU A 58 -7.06 3.32 21.49
CA LEU A 58 -5.98 2.53 20.91
C LEU A 58 -5.11 1.82 21.96
N GLU A 59 -4.83 2.46 23.10
CA GLU A 59 -4.09 1.85 24.20
C GLU A 59 -4.82 0.63 24.78
N GLU A 60 -6.11 0.79 25.10
CA GLU A 60 -6.94 -0.28 25.65
C GLU A 60 -7.13 -1.41 24.64
N ALA A 61 -7.27 -1.08 23.35
CA ALA A 61 -7.31 -2.07 22.28
C ALA A 61 -6.02 -2.90 22.22
N ILE A 62 -4.86 -2.24 22.21
CA ILE A 62 -3.55 -2.93 22.16
C ILE A 62 -3.39 -3.87 23.35
N GLU A 63 -3.76 -3.42 24.56
CA GLU A 63 -3.62 -4.24 25.77
C GLU A 63 -4.57 -5.46 25.74
N ALA A 64 -5.84 -5.25 25.40
CA ALA A 64 -6.81 -6.34 25.29
C ALA A 64 -6.38 -7.38 24.23
N LEU A 65 -5.86 -6.94 23.09
CA LEU A 65 -5.39 -7.82 22.02
C LEU A 65 -4.10 -8.56 22.42
N LYS A 66 -3.20 -7.93 23.18
CA LYS A 66 -2.03 -8.62 23.76
C LYS A 66 -2.44 -9.69 24.75
N GLN A 67 -3.47 -9.44 25.57
CA GLN A 67 -4.05 -10.47 26.44
C GLN A 67 -4.70 -11.60 25.62
N ALA A 68 -5.43 -11.29 24.55
CA ALA A 68 -6.03 -12.28 23.66
C ALA A 68 -4.96 -13.22 23.07
N ILE A 69 -3.85 -12.66 22.58
CA ILE A 69 -2.71 -13.42 22.06
C ILE A 69 -2.03 -14.26 23.15
N LYS A 70 -1.89 -13.72 24.37
CA LYS A 70 -1.32 -14.46 25.50
C LYS A 70 -2.17 -15.69 25.86
N LEU A 71 -3.50 -15.55 25.80
CA LEU A 71 -4.45 -16.61 26.11
C LEU A 71 -4.59 -17.61 24.95
N ASN A 72 -4.49 -17.14 23.70
CA ASN A 72 -4.49 -17.98 22.50
C ASN A 72 -3.46 -17.48 21.47
N PRO A 73 -2.22 -18.03 21.50
CA PRO A 73 -1.15 -17.63 20.59
C PRO A 73 -1.37 -17.99 19.10
N GLU A 74 -2.38 -18.79 18.77
CA GLU A 74 -2.69 -19.15 17.38
C GLU A 74 -3.90 -18.35 16.84
N SER A 75 -4.36 -17.31 17.55
CA SER A 75 -5.44 -16.43 17.09
C SER A 75 -4.98 -15.48 15.99
N ALA A 76 -5.22 -15.86 14.72
CA ALA A 76 -4.93 -15.03 13.55
C ALA A 76 -5.63 -13.66 13.62
N ASP A 77 -6.89 -13.66 14.06
CA ASP A 77 -7.69 -12.47 14.29
C ASP A 77 -7.04 -11.51 15.28
N ALA A 78 -6.57 -12.00 16.43
CA ALA A 78 -5.98 -11.14 17.46
C ALA A 78 -4.71 -10.46 16.96
N TYR A 79 -3.85 -11.18 16.23
CA TYR A 79 -2.68 -10.58 15.59
C TYR A 79 -3.05 -9.55 14.52
N PHE A 80 -4.06 -9.83 13.70
CA PHE A 80 -4.51 -8.91 12.66
C PHE A 80 -5.05 -7.60 13.26
N GLN A 81 -5.92 -7.70 14.28
CA GLN A 81 -6.46 -6.54 14.98
C GLN A 81 -5.37 -5.78 15.74
N LEU A 82 -4.39 -6.48 16.32
CA LEU A 82 -3.26 -5.82 16.99
C LEU A 82 -2.43 -5.01 15.98
N GLY A 83 -2.21 -5.55 14.79
CA GLY A 83 -1.56 -4.84 13.69
C GLY A 83 -2.31 -3.55 13.32
N ILE A 84 -3.65 -3.60 13.25
CA ILE A 84 -4.48 -2.41 13.00
C ILE A 84 -4.28 -1.38 14.11
N ALA A 85 -4.43 -1.78 15.37
CA ALA A 85 -4.32 -0.91 16.54
C ALA A 85 -2.96 -0.19 16.60
N LEU A 86 -1.87 -0.95 16.40
CA LEU A 86 -0.51 -0.41 16.40
C LEU A 86 -0.25 0.53 15.22
N SER A 87 -0.81 0.24 14.03
CA SER A 87 -0.67 1.11 12.87
C SER A 87 -1.38 2.45 13.11
N LEU A 88 -2.61 2.43 13.63
CA LEU A 88 -3.37 3.64 13.94
C LEU A 88 -2.65 4.49 14.98
N LYS A 89 -2.14 3.86 16.05
CA LYS A 89 -1.41 4.56 17.11
C LYS A 89 -0.16 5.26 16.59
N ARG A 90 0.62 4.56 15.76
CA ARG A 90 1.81 5.15 15.12
C ARG A 90 1.44 6.36 14.26
N ASP A 91 0.32 6.30 13.54
CA ASP A 91 -0.12 7.39 12.69
C ASP A 91 -0.59 8.59 13.53
N GLU A 92 -1.29 8.39 14.65
CA GLU A 92 -1.63 9.44 15.62
C GLU A 92 -0.38 10.11 16.23
N GLU A 93 0.62 9.32 16.65
CA GLU A 93 1.88 9.82 17.20
C GLU A 93 2.65 10.66 16.18
N GLN A 94 2.69 10.24 14.92
CA GLN A 94 3.34 11.00 13.84
C GLN A 94 2.64 12.32 13.55
N VAL A 95 1.30 12.36 13.60
CA VAL A 95 0.54 13.61 13.44
C VAL A 95 0.85 14.56 14.59
N LYS A 96 0.87 14.06 15.84
CA LYS A 96 1.18 14.86 17.02
C LYS A 96 2.60 15.45 16.97
N ASP A 97 3.61 14.64 16.66
CA ASP A 97 5.00 15.08 16.50
C ASP A 97 5.14 16.18 15.42
N LYS A 98 4.45 16.02 14.29
CA LYS A 98 4.43 17.03 13.23
C LYS A 98 3.79 18.34 13.68
N LEU A 99 2.69 18.29 14.43
CA LEU A 99 2.01 19.47 14.97
C LEU A 99 2.88 20.19 16.02
N GLU A 100 3.54 19.46 16.91
CA GLU A 100 4.44 20.02 17.92
C GLU A 100 5.66 20.71 17.29
N LYS A 101 6.25 20.09 16.25
CA LYS A 101 7.35 20.70 15.47
C LYS A 101 6.92 21.93 14.67
N MET A 102 5.68 21.98 14.19
CA MET A 102 5.12 23.17 13.53
C MET A 102 4.88 24.32 14.53
N SER A 103 4.51 24.01 15.77
CA SER A 103 4.29 25.02 16.82
C SER A 103 5.59 25.59 17.40
N ASN A 104 6.67 24.80 17.40
CA ASN A 104 7.98 25.21 17.91
C ASN A 104 8.92 25.47 16.73
N SER A 105 8.94 26.70 16.20
CA SER A 105 9.82 27.06 15.08
C SER A 105 11.30 26.90 15.46
N LYS A 106 11.85 25.73 15.13
CA LYS A 106 13.24 25.52 14.77
C LYS A 106 13.31 24.32 13.82
N SER A 107 13.46 24.65 12.54
CA SER A 107 13.77 23.71 11.47
C SER A 107 15.10 23.01 11.78
N THR A 108 15.05 21.69 11.92
CA THR A 108 16.19 20.83 11.62
C THR A 108 15.76 19.79 10.61
N ASP A 109 16.28 19.94 9.40
CA ASP A 109 16.31 18.91 8.37
C ASP A 109 17.13 17.73 8.89
N ILE A 110 16.49 16.55 8.97
CA ILE A 110 17.19 15.29 9.17
C ILE A 110 16.64 14.27 8.18
N ARG A 111 17.13 14.37 6.94
CA ARG A 111 17.16 13.24 6.01
C ARG A 111 18.19 12.23 6.51
N SER A 112 17.73 11.11 7.07
CA SER A 112 18.58 9.94 7.28
C SER A 112 17.84 8.68 6.83
N GLY A 113 18.41 8.01 5.81
CA GLY A 113 17.99 6.68 5.38
C GLY A 113 18.29 5.69 6.49
N LYS A 114 17.26 5.37 7.28
CA LYS A 114 17.32 4.30 8.26
C LYS A 114 17.02 2.96 7.57
N PRO A 115 17.67 1.86 7.97
CA PRO A 115 17.28 0.53 7.54
C PRO A 115 15.80 0.29 7.87
N VAL A 116 15.09 -0.47 7.02
CA VAL A 116 13.68 -0.81 7.22
C VAL A 116 13.57 -1.71 8.46
N ILE A 117 13.40 -1.11 9.63
CA ILE A 117 13.06 -1.82 10.85
C ILE A 117 11.56 -2.11 10.77
N LEU A 118 11.23 -3.39 10.64
CA LEU A 118 9.85 -3.85 10.64
C LEU A 118 9.15 -3.38 11.92
N SER A 119 8.07 -2.60 11.76
CA SER A 119 7.32 -2.05 12.89
C SER A 119 6.60 -3.17 13.66
N GLU A 120 6.17 -2.90 14.89
CA GLU A 120 5.40 -3.89 15.67
C GLU A 120 4.09 -4.25 14.95
N ALA A 121 3.49 -3.29 14.24
CA ALA A 121 2.31 -3.52 13.40
C ALA A 121 2.61 -4.49 12.25
N ASP A 122 3.69 -4.27 11.51
CA ASP A 122 4.06 -5.13 10.38
C ASP A 122 4.37 -6.56 10.86
N ARG A 123 5.05 -6.71 12.01
CA ARG A 123 5.28 -8.02 12.64
C ARG A 123 3.97 -8.72 13.00
N ALA A 124 3.01 -7.99 13.56
CA ALA A 124 1.70 -8.54 13.90
C ALA A 124 0.96 -9.02 12.62
N PHE A 125 0.99 -8.24 11.55
CA PHE A 125 0.41 -8.64 10.27
C PHE A 125 1.12 -9.84 9.62
N GLU A 126 2.45 -9.95 9.73
CA GLU A 126 3.18 -11.13 9.26
C GLU A 126 2.75 -12.41 10.01
N VAL A 127 2.58 -12.32 11.33
CA VAL A 127 2.10 -13.45 12.12
C VAL A 127 0.66 -13.79 11.76
N ALA A 128 -0.21 -12.78 11.60
CA ALA A 128 -1.58 -12.98 11.15
C ALA A 128 -1.64 -13.69 9.79
N ALA A 129 -0.86 -13.25 8.80
CA ALA A 129 -0.79 -13.87 7.48
C ALA A 129 -0.33 -15.34 7.58
N LYS A 130 0.69 -15.64 8.39
CA LYS A 130 1.14 -17.03 8.61
C LYS A 130 0.05 -17.90 9.24
N LEU A 131 -0.69 -17.39 10.22
CA LEU A 131 -1.76 -18.13 10.89
C LEU A 131 -2.98 -18.31 9.99
N TYR A 132 -3.46 -17.27 9.30
CA TYR A 132 -4.54 -17.41 8.32
C TYR A 132 -4.16 -18.39 7.21
N LYS A 133 -2.91 -18.39 6.75
CA LYS A 133 -2.46 -19.38 5.77
C LYS A 133 -2.62 -20.81 6.32
N LYS A 134 -2.20 -21.10 7.55
CA LYS A 134 -2.46 -22.41 8.19
C LYS A 134 -3.95 -22.75 8.26
N ILE A 135 -4.81 -21.77 8.54
CA ILE A 135 -6.27 -21.96 8.55
C ILE A 135 -6.75 -22.34 7.15
N THR A 136 -6.35 -21.62 6.10
CA THR A 136 -6.75 -21.92 4.72
C THR A 136 -6.24 -23.28 4.21
N GLU A 137 -5.12 -23.77 4.72
CA GLU A 137 -4.59 -25.10 4.40
C GLU A 137 -5.40 -26.22 5.06
N ARG A 138 -5.95 -25.98 6.26
CA ARG A 138 -6.82 -26.93 6.98
C ARG A 138 -8.28 -26.86 6.54
N GLU A 139 -8.73 -25.67 6.18
CA GLU A 139 -10.11 -25.34 5.85
C GLU A 139 -10.16 -24.68 4.45
N PRO A 140 -9.99 -25.46 3.37
CA PRO A 140 -9.90 -24.93 2.01
C PRO A 140 -11.19 -24.28 1.48
N GLU A 141 -12.31 -24.45 2.19
CA GLU A 141 -13.61 -23.87 1.88
C GLU A 141 -13.94 -22.63 2.75
N ASN A 142 -13.02 -22.21 3.62
CA ASN A 142 -13.22 -21.05 4.48
C ASN A 142 -12.89 -19.75 3.73
N ALA A 143 -13.92 -19.17 3.11
CA ALA A 143 -13.81 -17.93 2.32
C ALA A 143 -13.32 -16.73 3.16
N GLU A 144 -13.75 -16.64 4.43
CA GLU A 144 -13.36 -15.56 5.34
C GLU A 144 -11.87 -15.64 5.71
N ALA A 145 -11.33 -16.84 5.92
CA ALA A 145 -9.91 -17.03 6.15
C ALA A 145 -9.07 -16.58 4.94
N PHE A 146 -9.50 -16.89 3.72
CA PHE A 146 -8.84 -16.39 2.50
C PHE A 146 -8.94 -14.87 2.37
N PHE A 147 -10.09 -14.28 2.72
CA PHE A 147 -10.27 -12.83 2.70
C PHE A 147 -9.33 -12.13 3.68
N ASN A 148 -9.29 -12.59 4.93
CA ASN A 148 -8.42 -12.02 5.96
C ASN A 148 -6.93 -12.30 5.69
N LEU A 149 -6.58 -13.44 5.08
CA LEU A 149 -5.24 -13.69 4.56
C LEU A 149 -4.83 -12.63 3.53
N GLY A 150 -5.73 -12.33 2.58
CA GLY A 150 -5.50 -11.29 1.57
C GLY A 150 -5.30 -9.91 2.18
N ARG A 151 -6.12 -9.54 3.18
CA ARG A 151 -5.96 -8.29 3.93
C ARG A 151 -4.66 -8.24 4.71
N ALA A 152 -4.23 -9.34 5.31
CA ALA A 152 -2.96 -9.40 6.02
C ALA A 152 -1.77 -9.22 5.05
N TYR A 153 -1.78 -9.89 3.89
CA TYR A 153 -0.78 -9.70 2.84
C TYR A 153 -0.72 -8.26 2.32
N ASN A 154 -1.88 -7.64 2.10
CA ASN A 154 -1.99 -6.24 1.70
C ASN A 154 -1.29 -5.30 2.71
N LYS A 155 -1.48 -5.55 4.02
CA LYS A 155 -0.87 -4.72 5.08
C LYS A 155 0.67 -4.82 5.10
N ILE A 156 1.23 -5.95 4.68
CA ILE A 156 2.68 -6.16 4.56
C ILE A 156 3.21 -6.00 3.12
N GLN A 157 2.44 -5.33 2.24
CA GLN A 157 2.83 -4.98 0.87
C GLN A 157 3.13 -6.19 -0.04
N MET A 158 2.55 -7.35 0.27
CA MET A 158 2.57 -8.54 -0.58
C MET A 158 1.32 -8.54 -1.47
N ASP A 159 1.24 -7.56 -2.38
CA ASP A 159 0.01 -7.28 -3.13
C ASP A 159 -0.36 -8.43 -4.10
N GLU A 160 0.60 -9.14 -4.69
CA GLU A 160 0.33 -10.30 -5.55
C GLU A 160 -0.21 -11.51 -4.77
N GLU A 161 0.30 -11.78 -3.57
CA GLU A 161 -0.25 -12.81 -2.68
C GLU A 161 -1.64 -12.42 -2.16
N ALA A 162 -1.85 -11.13 -1.88
CA ALA A 162 -3.16 -10.60 -1.51
C ALA A 162 -4.19 -10.85 -2.63
N GLU A 163 -3.84 -10.58 -3.88
CA GLU A 163 -4.68 -10.86 -5.05
C GLU A 163 -5.08 -12.33 -5.11
N LYS A 164 -4.12 -13.25 -4.97
CA LYS A 164 -4.38 -14.70 -5.04
C LYS A 164 -5.36 -15.15 -3.96
N ALA A 165 -5.15 -14.70 -2.72
CA ALA A 165 -6.01 -15.05 -1.59
C ALA A 165 -7.44 -14.50 -1.77
N LEU A 166 -7.57 -13.23 -2.17
CA LEU A 166 -8.88 -12.60 -2.39
C LEU A 166 -9.64 -13.24 -3.55
N ARG A 167 -8.96 -13.64 -4.63
CA ARG A 167 -9.59 -14.40 -5.72
C ARG A 167 -10.17 -15.73 -5.24
N GLN A 168 -9.48 -16.41 -4.31
CA GLN A 168 -10.01 -17.64 -3.72
C GLN A 168 -11.21 -17.36 -2.80
N ALA A 169 -11.19 -16.29 -2.02
CA ALA A 169 -12.34 -15.85 -1.21
C ALA A 169 -13.57 -15.60 -2.10
N ILE A 170 -13.40 -14.86 -3.20
CA ILE A 170 -14.47 -14.59 -4.20
C ILE A 170 -14.93 -15.87 -4.89
N LYS A 171 -14.03 -16.81 -5.20
CA LYS A 171 -14.43 -18.10 -5.78
C LYS A 171 -15.38 -18.87 -4.86
N LEU A 172 -15.15 -18.82 -3.55
CA LEU A 172 -15.95 -19.50 -2.55
C LEU A 172 -17.26 -18.75 -2.23
N LYS A 173 -17.21 -17.41 -2.23
CA LYS A 173 -18.38 -16.53 -2.01
C LYS A 173 -18.39 -15.42 -3.07
N PRO A 174 -18.97 -15.67 -4.25
CA PRO A 174 -18.92 -14.70 -5.36
C PRO A 174 -19.80 -13.46 -5.15
N ASP A 175 -20.81 -13.57 -4.27
CA ASP A 175 -21.82 -12.53 -4.03
C ASP A 175 -21.52 -11.68 -2.78
N ASP A 176 -20.27 -11.70 -2.30
CA ASP A 176 -19.82 -10.83 -1.21
C ASP A 176 -19.23 -9.53 -1.78
N SER A 177 -19.94 -8.41 -1.58
CA SER A 177 -19.53 -7.09 -2.10
C SER A 177 -18.21 -6.61 -1.49
N GLU A 178 -17.92 -6.93 -0.22
CA GLU A 178 -16.69 -6.51 0.44
C GLU A 178 -15.48 -7.22 -0.16
N TYR A 179 -15.60 -8.52 -0.47
CA TYR A 179 -14.52 -9.29 -1.08
C TYR A 179 -14.16 -8.76 -2.47
N GLN A 180 -15.19 -8.44 -3.27
CA GLN A 180 -15.02 -7.81 -4.58
C GLN A 180 -14.35 -6.43 -4.47
N THR A 181 -14.73 -5.64 -3.47
CA THR A 181 -14.18 -4.30 -3.21
C THR A 181 -12.70 -4.36 -2.83
N GLU A 182 -12.33 -5.27 -1.94
CA GLU A 182 -10.94 -5.42 -1.50
C GLU A 182 -10.06 -5.95 -2.64
N LEU A 183 -10.54 -6.90 -3.46
CA LEU A 183 -9.81 -7.31 -4.68
C LEU A 183 -9.62 -6.13 -5.63
N GLY A 184 -10.66 -5.32 -5.85
CA GLY A 184 -10.57 -4.11 -6.66
C GLY A 184 -9.49 -3.14 -6.17
N ALA A 185 -9.40 -2.92 -4.86
CA ALA A 185 -8.35 -2.09 -4.26
C ALA A 185 -6.94 -2.63 -4.55
N ILE A 186 -6.73 -3.95 -4.43
CA ILE A 186 -5.45 -4.60 -4.74
C ILE A 186 -5.11 -4.48 -6.23
N LEU A 187 -6.08 -4.72 -7.12
CA LEU A 187 -5.86 -4.61 -8.56
C LEU A 187 -5.48 -3.18 -8.97
N ILE A 188 -6.02 -2.15 -8.32
CA ILE A 188 -5.60 -0.76 -8.52
C ILE A 188 -4.15 -0.55 -8.10
N LYS A 189 -3.70 -1.10 -6.96
CA LYS A 189 -2.30 -1.01 -6.52
C LYS A 189 -1.35 -1.67 -7.52
N LEU A 190 -1.77 -2.80 -8.09
CA LEU A 190 -1.05 -3.54 -9.13
C LEU A 190 -1.20 -2.93 -10.54
N ALA A 191 -1.86 -1.78 -10.67
CA ALA A 191 -2.18 -1.10 -11.93
C ALA A 191 -2.97 -1.95 -12.96
N LYS A 192 -3.68 -2.99 -12.50
CA LYS A 192 -4.58 -3.85 -13.30
C LYS A 192 -5.97 -3.23 -13.41
N TYR A 193 -6.04 -2.03 -13.97
CA TYR A 193 -7.25 -1.20 -13.91
C TYR A 193 -8.46 -1.81 -14.61
N GLU A 194 -8.29 -2.47 -15.76
CA GLU A 194 -9.39 -3.14 -16.46
C GLU A 194 -10.04 -4.24 -15.63
N GLU A 195 -9.26 -5.00 -14.88
CA GLU A 195 -9.79 -6.04 -13.99
C GLU A 195 -10.43 -5.42 -12.74
N ALA A 196 -9.80 -4.39 -12.17
CA ALA A 196 -10.34 -3.64 -11.04
C ALA A 196 -11.75 -3.10 -11.33
N ILE A 197 -11.94 -2.46 -12.50
CA ILE A 197 -13.23 -1.93 -12.95
C ILE A 197 -14.31 -3.01 -12.96
N LYS A 198 -14.00 -4.23 -13.44
CA LYS A 198 -14.98 -5.33 -13.52
C LYS A 198 -15.44 -5.76 -12.13
N VAL A 199 -14.51 -6.00 -11.22
CA VAL A 199 -14.85 -6.48 -9.86
C VAL A 199 -15.52 -5.39 -9.03
N LEU A 200 -15.14 -4.12 -9.21
CA LEU A 200 -15.75 -2.99 -8.52
C LEU A 200 -17.18 -2.69 -9.00
N LYS A 201 -17.44 -2.84 -10.31
CA LYS A 201 -18.83 -2.81 -10.82
C LYS A 201 -19.67 -3.93 -10.22
N ARG A 202 -19.12 -5.14 -10.15
CA ARG A 202 -19.82 -6.26 -9.47
C ARG A 202 -20.10 -5.96 -8.00
N ALA A 203 -19.16 -5.34 -7.29
CA ALA A 203 -19.36 -4.94 -5.89
C ALA A 203 -20.54 -3.96 -5.75
N GLN A 204 -20.67 -2.97 -6.63
CA GLN A 204 -21.79 -2.01 -6.62
C GLN A 204 -23.12 -2.64 -7.09
N GLU A 205 -23.09 -3.63 -7.98
CA GLU A 205 -24.29 -4.41 -8.34
C GLU A 205 -24.80 -5.24 -7.16
N LEU A 206 -23.89 -5.76 -6.33
CA LEU A 206 -24.22 -6.54 -5.14
C LEU A 206 -24.70 -5.66 -3.97
N ASP A 207 -24.10 -4.48 -3.82
CA ASP A 207 -24.47 -3.49 -2.82
C ASP A 207 -24.30 -2.08 -3.39
N GLU A 208 -25.42 -1.46 -3.74
CA GLU A 208 -25.46 -0.10 -4.30
C GLU A 208 -24.99 0.97 -3.31
N ASN A 209 -25.01 0.69 -1.99
CA ASN A 209 -24.57 1.61 -0.95
C ASN A 209 -23.08 1.45 -0.60
N ASN A 210 -22.35 0.56 -1.28
CA ASN A 210 -20.92 0.41 -1.10
C ASN A 210 -20.15 1.59 -1.73
N LEU A 211 -20.11 2.70 -0.99
CA LEU A 211 -19.46 3.95 -1.41
C LEU A 211 -17.98 3.74 -1.74
N ARG A 212 -17.29 2.90 -0.96
CA ARG A 212 -15.87 2.58 -1.17
C ARG A 212 -15.64 1.92 -2.53
N ALA A 213 -16.53 1.02 -2.96
CA ALA A 213 -16.44 0.42 -4.29
C ALA A 213 -16.60 1.47 -5.39
N GLY A 214 -17.52 2.43 -5.24
CA GLY A 214 -17.70 3.54 -6.17
C GLY A 214 -16.47 4.44 -6.28
N GLU A 215 -15.90 4.87 -5.15
CA GLU A 215 -14.68 5.68 -5.11
C GLU A 215 -13.49 4.98 -5.77
N LEU A 216 -13.33 3.68 -5.49
CA LEU A 216 -12.28 2.87 -6.11
C LEU A 216 -12.54 2.68 -7.61
N LEU A 217 -13.79 2.57 -8.04
CA LEU A 217 -14.14 2.46 -9.45
C LEU A 217 -13.71 3.71 -10.22
N GLU A 218 -14.04 4.89 -9.70
CA GLU A 218 -13.59 6.17 -10.29
C GLU A 218 -12.07 6.23 -10.38
N ARG A 219 -11.38 5.82 -9.31
CA ARG A 219 -9.90 5.76 -9.29
C ARG A 219 -9.36 4.79 -10.34
N ALA A 220 -9.98 3.64 -10.52
CA ALA A 220 -9.58 2.65 -11.53
C ALA A 220 -9.79 3.17 -12.96
N GLU A 221 -10.92 3.83 -13.22
CA GLU A 221 -11.21 4.45 -14.52
C GLU A 221 -10.23 5.57 -14.85
N ALA A 222 -9.91 6.44 -13.89
CA ALA A 222 -8.89 7.47 -14.04
C ALA A 222 -7.50 6.85 -14.29
N GLY A 223 -7.15 5.78 -13.57
CA GLY A 223 -5.90 5.03 -13.76
C GLY A 223 -5.77 4.45 -15.17
N LYS A 224 -6.84 3.83 -15.67
CA LYS A 224 -6.92 3.29 -17.04
C LYS A 224 -6.72 4.39 -18.09
N GLN A 225 -7.39 5.53 -17.93
CA GLN A 225 -7.26 6.65 -18.87
C GLN A 225 -5.81 7.17 -18.92
N ARG A 226 -5.15 7.30 -17.76
CA ARG A 226 -3.75 7.73 -17.69
C ARG A 226 -2.82 6.79 -18.45
N ILE A 227 -2.95 5.48 -18.25
CA ILE A 227 -2.14 4.49 -19.00
C ILE A 227 -2.40 4.62 -20.51
N SER A 228 -3.67 4.68 -20.91
CA SER A 228 -4.04 4.79 -22.34
C SER A 228 -3.47 6.06 -23.00
N PHE A 229 -3.40 7.18 -22.28
CA PHE A 229 -2.80 8.41 -22.76
C PHE A 229 -1.29 8.30 -22.91
N THR A 230 -0.60 7.69 -21.93
CA THR A 230 0.86 7.48 -22.00
C THR A 230 1.29 6.50 -23.09
N MET A 231 0.41 5.59 -23.50
CA MET A 231 0.69 4.61 -24.55
C MET A 231 0.28 5.06 -25.96
N LYS A 232 -0.40 6.21 -26.12
CA LYS A 232 -0.61 6.78 -27.47
C LYS A 232 0.76 7.22 -28.03
N PRO A 233 1.24 6.64 -29.15
CA PRO A 233 2.49 7.08 -29.75
C PRO A 233 2.35 8.57 -30.12
N LYS A 234 3.31 9.39 -29.67
CA LYS A 234 3.46 10.75 -30.20
C LYS A 234 3.84 10.60 -31.68
N THR A 235 2.86 10.61 -32.57
CA THR A 235 3.13 10.81 -33.99
C THR A 235 3.85 12.15 -34.12
N PRO A 236 5.09 12.19 -34.62
CA PRO A 236 5.72 13.45 -34.98
C PRO A 236 4.77 14.13 -35.97
N LYS A 237 4.35 15.38 -35.70
CA LYS A 237 3.71 16.18 -36.74
C LYS A 237 4.72 16.24 -37.91
N PRO A 238 4.31 15.94 -39.16
CA PRO A 238 5.15 16.23 -40.30
C PRO A 238 5.57 17.69 -40.20
N ARG A 239 6.88 17.97 -40.24
CA ARG A 239 7.35 19.33 -40.50
C ARG A 239 6.81 19.67 -41.89
N GLU A 240 5.78 20.52 -41.94
CA GLU A 240 5.41 21.21 -43.16
C GLU A 240 6.66 22.01 -43.57
N ALA A 241 7.37 21.51 -44.58
CA ALA A 241 8.43 22.25 -45.23
C ALA A 241 7.75 23.37 -46.01
N ASN A 242 7.71 24.56 -45.42
CA ASN A 242 7.48 25.78 -46.18
C ASN A 242 8.69 25.96 -47.11
N MET A 243 8.56 25.47 -48.35
CA MET A 243 9.34 26.00 -49.46
C MET A 243 8.71 27.34 -49.84
N GLU A 244 9.25 28.42 -49.28
CA GLU A 244 9.08 29.73 -49.88
C GLU A 244 9.85 29.74 -51.21
N GLU A 245 9.07 29.85 -52.26
CA GLU A 245 9.45 30.12 -53.63
C GLU A 245 10.18 31.47 -53.68
N ASN A 246 11.49 31.45 -53.93
CA ASN A 246 12.23 32.64 -54.32
C ASN A 246 12.94 32.33 -55.64
N THR A 247 12.32 32.82 -56.71
CA THR A 247 12.87 32.97 -58.04
C THR A 247 13.92 34.08 -58.02
N GLU A 248 15.16 33.78 -58.37
CA GLU A 248 16.05 34.76 -58.99
C GLU A 248 17.06 34.05 -59.92
N ASP A 249 17.08 34.57 -61.13
CA ASP A 249 17.76 34.15 -62.36
C ASP A 249 19.26 34.51 -62.33
N MET A 250 20.12 33.68 -62.94
CA MET A 250 21.36 34.07 -63.67
C MET A 250 22.12 32.84 -64.21
N SER A 251 21.86 32.53 -65.49
CA SER A 251 22.79 32.28 -66.62
C SER A 251 24.14 31.52 -66.49
N GLU A 252 24.37 30.68 -67.53
CA GLU A 252 25.64 30.10 -68.07
C GLU A 252 26.27 28.92 -67.28
N GLY A 253 26.69 27.79 -67.85
CA GLY A 253 26.73 27.30 -69.23
C GLY A 253 27.43 25.92 -69.25
N GLU A 254 27.13 25.14 -70.29
CA GLU A 254 27.97 24.12 -70.94
C GLU A 254 28.32 22.73 -70.33
N GLN A 255 28.22 21.75 -71.25
CA GLN A 255 28.89 20.43 -71.39
C GLN A 255 28.30 19.22 -70.62
N LEU A 256 27.59 18.32 -71.30
CA LEU A 256 28.00 17.26 -72.24
C LEU A 256 28.52 15.97 -71.56
N VAL A 257 27.88 14.85 -71.96
CA VAL A 257 28.48 13.53 -72.28
C VAL A 257 28.51 12.41 -71.21
N ASN A 258 27.66 11.41 -71.50
CA ASN A 258 27.87 9.95 -71.55
C ASN A 258 27.84 9.01 -70.33
N ASN A 259 27.02 7.96 -70.56
CA ASN A 259 27.28 6.51 -70.44
C ASN A 259 27.36 5.88 -69.05
N SER A 260 26.41 4.97 -68.75
CA SER A 260 26.51 3.49 -68.81
C SER A 260 27.05 2.93 -67.49
N GLU A 261 26.41 2.01 -66.79
CA GLU A 261 26.29 0.57 -67.10
C GLU A 261 25.21 -0.04 -66.16
N SER A 262 24.27 -0.83 -66.68
CA SER A 262 24.27 -2.31 -66.67
C SER A 262 24.16 -2.89 -65.24
N SER A 263 22.98 -3.33 -64.79
CA SER A 263 22.31 -4.62 -65.06
C SER A 263 23.00 -5.85 -64.46
N SER A 264 22.27 -6.47 -63.52
CA SER A 264 22.10 -7.93 -63.31
C SER A 264 23.32 -8.84 -63.09
N ASP A 265 23.31 -9.58 -61.99
CA ASP A 265 23.23 -11.06 -61.95
C ASP A 265 23.27 -11.52 -60.47
N LYS A 266 22.27 -12.24 -59.94
CA LYS A 266 21.91 -13.67 -60.07
C LYS A 266 22.76 -14.62 -59.20
N ALA A 267 22.02 -15.49 -58.49
CA ALA A 267 22.36 -16.86 -58.09
C ALA A 267 23.44 -17.02 -56.98
N THR A 268 23.45 -18.00 -56.07
CA THR A 268 22.70 -19.26 -55.84
C THR A 268 23.15 -19.80 -54.46
N GLU A 269 22.33 -20.70 -53.87
CA GLU A 269 22.64 -21.90 -53.05
C GLU A 269 23.97 -21.94 -52.24
N ASP A 270 24.02 -22.43 -51.00
CA ASP A 270 23.90 -23.85 -50.66
C ASP A 270 24.03 -24.11 -49.13
N LYS A 271 23.27 -25.11 -48.68
CA LYS A 271 23.55 -26.19 -47.69
C LYS A 271 24.32 -25.97 -46.35
N ALA A 272 23.58 -26.35 -45.30
CA ALA A 272 23.81 -27.53 -44.42
C ALA A 272 24.60 -27.44 -43.09
N SER A 273 24.10 -28.27 -42.15
CA SER A 273 24.75 -28.87 -40.97
C SER A 273 24.90 -27.97 -39.73
N SER A 274 24.67 -28.37 -38.49
CA SER A 274 24.40 -29.68 -37.87
C SER A 274 24.08 -29.51 -36.37
N ASP A 275 23.39 -30.50 -35.82
CA ASP A 275 23.53 -31.06 -34.46
C ASP A 275 22.98 -30.36 -33.19
N LYS A 276 21.85 -30.93 -32.75
CA LYS A 276 21.42 -31.20 -31.35
C LYS A 276 22.38 -32.20 -30.66
N PRO A 277 22.28 -32.58 -29.35
CA PRO A 277 21.11 -32.47 -28.44
C PRO A 277 21.40 -32.06 -26.98
N THR A 278 20.33 -31.72 -26.25
CA THR A 278 20.31 -31.64 -24.78
C THR A 278 19.27 -32.63 -24.25
N GLU A 279 19.71 -33.63 -23.50
CA GLU A 279 18.85 -34.53 -22.72
C GLU A 279 19.50 -34.65 -21.34
N PHE A 280 18.85 -34.14 -20.29
CA PHE A 280 19.17 -34.51 -18.91
C PHE A 280 17.91 -34.51 -18.03
N ASN A 281 17.45 -35.74 -17.85
CA ASN A 281 16.98 -36.42 -16.64
C ASN A 281 15.86 -35.87 -15.74
N LYS A 282 14.85 -36.74 -15.68
CA LYS A 282 13.85 -36.93 -14.63
C LYS A 282 14.50 -37.44 -13.33
N LYS A 283 13.89 -37.01 -12.22
CA LYS A 283 13.85 -37.65 -10.90
C LYS A 283 13.30 -39.09 -10.97
N PRO A 284 13.54 -39.91 -9.94
CA PRO A 284 12.65 -39.90 -8.76
C PRO A 284 13.24 -39.20 -7.53
#